data_AF-A0A4Q7ZEB4-F1
#
_entry.id   AF-A0A4Q7ZEB4-F1
#
_cell.length_a   1.000
_cell.length_b   1.000
_cell.length_c   1.000
_cell.angle_alpha   90.00
_cell.angle_beta   90.00
_cell.angle_gamma   90.00
#
_symmetry.space_group_name_H-M   'P 1'
#
loop_
_entity.id
_entity.type
_entity.pdbx_description
1 polymer ?
#
loop_
_entity_poly.entity_id
_entity_poly.type
_entity_poly.pdbx_seq_one_letter_code
_entity_poly.pdbx_strand_id
1 'polypeptide(L)'
;MRVSRAQHEVAAEHLPARPSWIAVACSQPWPCDPARRHLATGTGGGTALAVLMATYFEDFCRDRRDAPLHVAFERFLAWTRSAHRSE
;
A
#
# COMPACT_ATOMS: atom_id res chain seq x y z
N MET A 1 1.10 8.07 23.06
CA MET A 1 1.89 8.51 21.88
C MET A 1 0.91 9.12 20.88
N ARG A 2 0.81 10.47 20.80
CA ARG A 2 -0.12 11.13 19.87
C ARG A 2 0.58 11.30 18.52
N VAL A 3 0.19 10.51 17.53
CA VAL A 3 0.60 10.76 16.14
C VAL A 3 -0.05 12.09 15.73
N SER A 4 0.76 13.07 15.33
CA SER A 4 0.29 14.40 14.99
C SER A 4 -0.68 14.34 13.81
N ARG A 5 -1.72 15.20 13.80
CA ARG A 5 -2.71 15.29 12.71
C ARG A 5 -2.04 15.48 11.34
N ALA A 6 -0.93 16.23 11.31
CA ALA A 6 -0.13 16.45 10.10
C ALA A 6 0.51 15.17 9.54
N GLN A 7 0.89 14.21 10.40
CA GLN A 7 1.48 12.93 9.94
C GLN A 7 0.41 12.01 9.34
N HIS A 8 -0.85 12.14 9.76
CA HIS A 8 -1.97 11.44 9.15
C HIS A 8 -2.37 12.06 7.81
N GLU A 9 -2.35 13.39 7.67
CA GLU A 9 -2.66 14.08 6.41
C GLU A 9 -1.61 13.75 5.32
N VAL A 10 -0.31 13.87 5.62
CA VAL A 10 0.75 13.54 4.65
C VAL A 10 0.66 12.07 4.21
N ALA A 11 0.37 11.17 5.15
CA ALA A 11 0.18 9.75 4.87
C ALA A 11 -1.08 9.47 4.03
N ALA A 12 -2.17 10.21 4.28
CA ALA A 12 -3.41 10.15 3.51
C ALA A 12 -3.26 10.79 2.11
N GLU A 13 -2.24 11.62 1.85
CA GLU A 13 -1.94 12.17 0.52
C GLU A 13 -1.15 11.20 -0.37
N HIS A 14 -0.54 10.15 0.19
CA HIS A 14 0.12 9.10 -0.59
C HIS A 14 -0.90 8.10 -1.17
N LEU A 15 -1.88 8.60 -1.92
CA LEU A 15 -2.92 7.81 -2.61
C LEU A 15 -2.46 7.35 -4.01
N PRO A 16 -2.99 6.22 -4.52
CA PRO A 16 -2.67 5.76 -5.86
C PRO A 16 -3.38 6.63 -6.92
N ALA A 17 -2.62 7.24 -7.83
CA ALA A 17 -3.16 7.77 -9.08
C ALA A 17 -3.38 6.62 -10.07
N ARG A 18 -4.63 6.37 -10.47
CA ARG A 18 -4.96 5.32 -11.45
C ARG A 18 -5.05 5.92 -12.86
N PRO A 19 -4.64 5.21 -13.93
CA PRO A 19 -4.15 3.82 -13.96
C PRO A 19 -2.60 3.70 -13.88
N SER A 20 -1.88 4.79 -13.60
CA SER A 20 -0.40 4.73 -13.54
C SER A 20 0.12 4.01 -12.29
N TRP A 21 -0.71 3.98 -11.23
CA TRP A 21 -0.37 3.49 -9.90
C TRP A 21 0.83 4.20 -9.30
N ILE A 22 0.93 5.50 -9.57
CA ILE A 22 1.95 6.38 -8.99
C ILE A 22 1.31 7.13 -7.83
N ALA A 23 2.02 7.25 -6.71
CA ALA A 23 1.53 8.00 -5.56
C ALA A 23 1.46 9.50 -5.89
N VAL A 24 0.32 10.14 -5.65
CA VAL A 24 0.11 11.57 -5.98
C VAL A 24 1.13 12.47 -5.28
N ALA A 25 1.36 12.23 -3.99
CA ALA A 25 2.22 13.10 -3.18
C ALA A 25 3.72 13.02 -3.51
N CYS A 26 4.24 11.85 -3.91
CA CYS A 26 5.69 11.65 -4.05
C CYS A 26 6.15 11.09 -5.39
N SER A 27 5.23 10.86 -6.33
CA SER A 27 5.54 10.35 -7.67
C SER A 27 6.28 9.00 -7.70
N GLN A 28 6.23 8.23 -6.60
CA GLN A 28 6.79 6.88 -6.51
C GLN A 28 5.74 5.80 -6.82
N PRO A 29 6.15 4.58 -7.18
CA PRO A 29 5.22 3.46 -7.32
C PRO A 29 4.40 3.25 -6.03
N TRP A 30 3.08 3.34 -6.14
CA TRP A 30 2.17 3.07 -5.03
C TRP A 30 1.97 1.55 -4.83
N PRO A 31 1.97 1.00 -3.61
CA PRO A 31 2.15 1.68 -2.34
C PRO A 31 3.64 1.98 -2.09
N CYS A 32 3.96 3.26 -1.90
CA CYS A 32 5.28 3.74 -1.48
C CYS A 32 5.45 3.56 0.04
N ASP A 33 6.66 3.69 0.56
CA ASP A 33 6.95 3.42 1.99
C ASP A 33 6.07 4.21 2.99
N PRO A 34 5.75 5.50 2.77
CA PRO A 34 4.78 6.20 3.61
C PRO A 34 3.38 5.58 3.58
N ALA A 35 2.87 5.24 2.39
CA ALA A 35 1.57 4.58 2.25
C ALA A 35 1.56 3.21 2.92
N ARG A 36 2.62 2.40 2.74
CA ARG A 36 2.76 1.08 3.39
C ARG A 36 2.68 1.19 4.91
N ARG A 37 3.42 2.12 5.52
CA ARG A 37 3.40 2.36 6.98
C ARG A 37 2.03 2.81 7.47
N HIS A 38 1.37 3.70 6.73
CA HIS A 38 0.05 4.20 7.08
C HIS A 38 -1.00 3.10 7.02
N LEU A 39 -1.04 2.34 5.92
CA LEU A 39 -1.95 1.22 5.74
C LEU A 39 -1.74 0.15 6.81
N ALA A 40 -0.48 -0.20 7.11
CA ALA A 40 -0.16 -1.15 8.17
C ALA A 40 -0.63 -0.65 9.54
N THR A 41 -0.35 0.61 9.89
CA THR A 41 -0.79 1.20 11.16
C THR A 41 -2.32 1.26 11.26
N GLY A 42 -3.00 1.70 10.20
CA GLY A 42 -4.45 1.89 10.17
C GLY A 42 -5.24 0.59 10.19
N THR A 43 -4.69 -0.50 9.66
CA THR A 43 -5.31 -1.84 9.67
C THR A 43 -4.88 -2.70 10.86
N GLY A 44 -3.84 -2.31 11.59
CA GLY A 44 -3.17 -3.17 12.56
C GLY A 44 -2.29 -4.26 11.93
N GLY A 45 -2.03 -4.20 10.62
CA GLY A 45 -1.21 -5.16 9.89
C GLY A 45 -1.91 -6.50 9.65
N GLY A 46 -1.11 -7.56 9.54
CA GLY A 46 -1.60 -8.95 9.47
C GLY A 46 -2.59 -9.23 8.34
N THR A 47 -3.60 -10.05 8.66
CA THR A 47 -4.64 -10.48 7.71
C THR A 47 -5.48 -9.31 7.21
N ALA A 48 -5.81 -8.34 8.07
CA ALA A 48 -6.61 -7.18 7.67
C ALA A 48 -5.91 -6.36 6.59
N LEU A 49 -4.60 -6.12 6.76
CA LEU A 49 -3.76 -5.50 5.73
C LEU A 49 -3.71 -6.34 4.45
N ALA A 50 -3.51 -7.65 4.57
CA ALA A 50 -3.42 -8.54 3.41
C ALA A 50 -4.70 -8.53 2.56
N VAL A 51 -5.87 -8.56 3.19
CA VAL A 51 -7.18 -8.48 2.52
C VAL A 51 -7.36 -7.14 1.83
N LEU A 52 -7.04 -6.03 2.50
CA LEU A 52 -7.08 -4.71 1.87
C LEU A 52 -6.12 -4.62 0.68
N MET A 53 -4.91 -5.15 0.80
CA MET A 53 -3.94 -5.11 -0.28
C MET A 53 -4.32 -6.03 -1.46
N ALA A 54 -5.11 -7.08 -1.22
CA ALA A 54 -5.63 -7.94 -2.28
C ALA A 54 -6.62 -7.19 -3.19
N THR A 55 -7.46 -6.29 -2.65
CA THR A 55 -8.37 -5.48 -3.48
C THR A 55 -7.57 -4.57 -4.43
N TYR A 56 -6.51 -3.93 -3.92
CA TYR A 56 -5.62 -3.12 -4.76
C TYR A 56 -4.81 -3.93 -5.76
N PHE A 57 -4.42 -5.16 -5.42
CA PHE A 57 -3.77 -6.08 -6.36
C PHE A 57 -4.68 -6.41 -7.54
N GLU A 58 -5.96 -6.71 -7.29
CA GLU A 58 -6.95 -6.98 -8.35
C GLU A 58 -7.17 -5.76 -9.24
N ASP A 59 -7.33 -4.58 -8.64
CA ASP A 59 -7.46 -3.32 -9.37
C ASP A 59 -6.22 -3.01 -10.21
N PHE A 60 -5.02 -3.27 -9.68
CA PHE A 60 -3.77 -3.09 -10.41
C PHE A 60 -3.69 -4.02 -11.61
N CYS A 61 -4.02 -5.31 -11.44
CA CYS A 61 -4.02 -6.27 -12.54
C CYS A 61 -5.03 -5.90 -13.63
N ARG A 62 -6.16 -5.28 -13.25
CA ARG A 62 -7.17 -4.78 -14.20
C ARG A 62 -6.65 -3.59 -15.03
N ASP A 63 -5.97 -2.65 -14.39
CA ASP A 63 -5.43 -1.45 -15.02
C ASP A 63 -4.15 -1.73 -15.82
N ARG A 64 -3.29 -2.60 -15.30
CA ARG A 64 -1.95 -2.92 -15.80
C ARG A 64 -1.88 -4.37 -16.26
N ARG A 65 -2.68 -4.68 -17.28
CA ARG A 65 -2.74 -6.04 -17.89
C ARG A 65 -1.41 -6.48 -18.52
N ASP A 66 -0.53 -5.53 -18.80
CA ASP A 66 0.83 -5.72 -19.30
C ASP A 66 1.83 -6.14 -18.21
N ALA A 67 1.51 -5.87 -16.94
CA ALA A 67 2.43 -6.13 -15.84
C ALA A 67 2.47 -7.64 -15.51
N PRO A 68 3.67 -8.24 -15.35
CA PRO A 68 3.78 -9.62 -14.90
C PRO A 68 3.17 -9.81 -13.50
N LEU A 69 2.45 -10.92 -13.29
CA LEU A 69 1.74 -11.20 -12.04
C LEU A 69 2.67 -11.20 -10.80
N HIS A 70 3.90 -11.69 -10.96
CA HIS A 70 4.89 -11.69 -9.88
C HIS A 70 5.27 -10.27 -9.42
N VAL A 71 5.32 -9.30 -10.34
CA VAL A 71 5.58 -7.89 -10.01
C VAL A 71 4.44 -7.31 -9.19
N ALA A 72 3.19 -7.62 -9.56
CA ALA A 72 2.01 -7.23 -8.78
C ALA A 72 2.02 -7.90 -7.39
N PHE A 73 2.35 -9.19 -7.32
CA PHE A 73 2.41 -9.91 -6.05
C PHE A 73 3.45 -9.32 -5.09
N GLU A 74 4.68 -9.09 -5.57
CA GLU A 74 5.75 -8.48 -4.76
C GLU A 74 5.37 -7.07 -4.28
N ARG A 75 4.72 -6.30 -5.15
CA ARG A 75 4.35 -4.91 -4.88
C ARG A 75 3.23 -4.77 -3.84
N PHE A 76 2.19 -5.60 -3.92
CA PHE A 76 0.99 -5.47 -3.09
C PHE A 76 0.92 -6.46 -1.93
N LEU A 77 1.32 -7.72 -2.13
CA LEU A 77 1.05 -8.81 -1.18
C LEU A 77 2.29 -9.29 -0.41
N ALA A 78 3.49 -9.28 -1.00
CA ALA A 78 4.64 -9.92 -0.36
C ALA A 78 5.04 -9.30 0.98
N TRP A 79 4.92 -7.98 1.11
CA TRP A 79 5.32 -7.25 2.31
C TRP A 79 4.29 -7.31 3.46
N THR A 80 3.04 -7.70 3.19
CA THR A 80 2.00 -7.79 4.24
C THR A 80 2.27 -8.93 5.23
N ARG A 81 3.05 -9.93 4.81
CA ARG A 81 3.52 -11.06 5.62
C ARG A 81 4.59 -10.70 6.67
N SER A 82 5.25 -9.56 6.54
CA SER A 82 6.30 -9.13 7.49
C SER A 82 5.76 -8.24 8.61
N ALA A 83 4.54 -7.71 8.46
CA ALA A 83 3.93 -6.78 9.41
C ALA A 83 3.46 -7.43 10.73
N HIS A 84 3.66 -8.75 10.90
CA HIS A 84 3.32 -9.51 12.11
C HIS A 84 4.54 -9.88 12.97
N ARG A 85 5.75 -9.41 12.65
CA ARG A 85 6.96 -9.72 13.43
C ARG A 85 7.23 -8.64 14.46
N SER A 86 6.54 -8.72 15.59
CA SER A 86 6.93 -8.06 16.83
C SER A 86 6.51 -9.00 17.97
N GLU A 87 7.41 -9.92 18.31
CA GLU A 87 7.54 -10.42 19.69
C GLU A 87 8.31 -9.38 20.50
#